data_AF-A0A9P4YZN9-F1
#
_entry.id   AF-A0A9P4YZN9-F1
#
_cell.length_a   1.000
_cell.length_b   1.000
_cell.length_c   1.000
_cell.angle_alpha   90.00
_cell.angle_beta   90.00
_cell.angle_gamma   90.00
#
_symmetry.space_group_name_H-M   'P 1'
#
loop_
_entity.id
_entity.type
_entity.pdbx_description
1 polymer ?
#
loop_
_entity_poly.entity_id
_entity_poly.type
_entity_poly.pdbx_seq_one_letter_code
_entity_poly.pdbx_strand_id
1 'polypeptide(L)'
;MNGEDPPERPEYVSNIINGLERYNPEAVGSLETYLQEQCEQKYCDSNANRTLLKLYQLNPDRLKDEVVTNILVKSMTQFPSAQFPLALHLINPSAANSGELNEALTKLRTLNSQLEGAQYAQFWETLDGDDLCADLIADIVGFEDVIRHRIALLVSQAFREIKLSHLEVWLGLSSEAATKFITDVAGWSIDAADGTVKIPSNPENEAKKTEIREDVSLDQFARIIRRSWEDVVSA
;
A
#
# COMPACT_ATOMS: atom_id res chain seq x y z
N MET A 1 -1.33 8.99 -8.10
CA MET A 1 -1.32 8.40 -6.76
C MET A 1 -2.02 9.36 -5.82
N ASN A 2 -3.32 9.19 -5.61
CA ASN A 2 -4.00 9.87 -4.51
C ASN A 2 -3.36 9.34 -3.22
N GLY A 3 -2.97 10.26 -2.34
CA GLY A 3 -2.07 10.04 -1.23
C GLY A 3 -2.44 8.83 -0.38
N GLU A 4 -1.44 8.19 0.20
CA GLU A 4 -1.51 7.01 1.07
C GLU A 4 -2.20 7.29 2.43
N ASP A 5 -2.84 8.46 2.53
CA ASP A 5 -3.55 9.03 3.68
C ASP A 5 -4.98 9.37 3.24
N PRO A 6 -5.96 9.34 4.17
CA PRO A 6 -7.35 9.63 3.85
C PRO A 6 -7.55 11.06 3.33
N PRO A 7 -8.54 11.29 2.45
CA PRO A 7 -8.84 12.62 1.92
C PRO A 7 -9.29 13.61 3.00
N GLU A 8 -9.99 13.11 4.02
CA GLU A 8 -10.41 13.89 5.19
C GLU A 8 -9.89 13.20 6.46
N ARG A 9 -9.15 13.95 7.27
CA ARG A 9 -8.62 13.52 8.55
C ARG A 9 -9.32 14.30 9.66
N PRO A 10 -9.81 13.66 10.73
CA PRO A 10 -10.40 14.38 11.85
C PRO A 10 -9.46 15.44 12.43
N GLU A 11 -10.00 16.58 12.85
CA GLU A 11 -9.19 17.70 13.34
C GLU A 11 -8.32 17.31 14.55
N TYR A 12 -8.86 16.48 15.46
CA TYR A 12 -8.12 16.03 16.64
C TYR A 12 -6.87 15.22 16.26
N VAL A 13 -6.96 14.34 15.27
CA VAL A 13 -5.82 13.56 14.74
C VAL A 13 -4.83 14.49 14.05
N SER A 14 -5.33 15.43 13.23
CA SER A 14 -4.49 16.41 12.52
C SER A 14 -3.70 17.30 13.50
N ASN A 15 -4.32 17.71 14.60
CA ASN A 15 -3.68 18.51 15.66
C ASN A 15 -2.61 17.70 16.38
N ILE A 16 -2.84 16.40 16.61
CA ILE A 16 -1.82 15.52 17.21
C ILE A 16 -0.60 15.42 16.29
N ILE A 17 -0.80 15.03 15.03
CA ILE A 17 0.30 14.72 14.09
C ILE A 17 1.13 15.97 13.74
N ASN A 18 0.47 17.11 13.50
CA ASN A 18 1.14 18.35 13.09
C ASN A 18 1.58 19.22 14.26
N GLY A 19 1.06 18.96 15.47
CA GLY A 19 1.34 19.73 16.67
C GLY A 19 2.46 19.14 17.53
N LEU A 20 2.61 19.69 18.73
CA LEU A 20 3.56 19.20 19.74
C LEU A 20 3.09 17.90 20.40
N GLU A 21 1.78 17.63 20.37
CA GLU A 21 1.14 16.44 20.95
C GLU A 21 1.60 15.11 20.33
N ARG A 22 2.23 15.13 19.14
CA ARG A 22 2.86 13.95 18.51
C ARG A 22 3.94 13.26 19.36
N TYR A 23 4.40 13.91 20.42
CA TYR A 23 5.36 13.36 21.38
C TYR A 23 4.77 13.14 22.77
N ASN A 24 3.50 13.50 22.98
CA ASN A 24 2.82 13.32 24.25
C ASN A 24 2.37 11.85 24.39
N PRO A 25 2.82 11.11 25.42
CA PRO A 25 2.37 9.74 25.64
C PRO A 25 0.87 9.61 25.92
N GLU A 26 0.18 10.68 26.31
CA GLU A 26 -1.28 10.68 26.49
C GLU A 26 -2.03 10.61 25.15
N ALA A 27 -1.40 11.03 24.04
CA ALA A 27 -1.99 10.96 22.71
C ALA A 27 -2.13 9.52 22.17
N VAL A 28 -1.47 8.54 22.79
CA VAL A 28 -1.52 7.11 22.40
C VAL A 28 -2.97 6.61 22.35
N GLY A 29 -3.76 6.85 23.40
CA GLY A 29 -5.14 6.34 23.47
C GLY A 29 -6.06 6.89 22.37
N SER A 30 -5.88 8.16 22.01
CA SER A 30 -6.62 8.79 20.91
C SER A 30 -6.26 8.19 19.56
N LEU A 31 -4.97 7.90 19.32
CA LEU A 31 -4.51 7.29 18.08
C LEU A 31 -4.85 5.80 17.99
N GLU A 32 -4.88 5.07 19.11
CA GLU A 32 -5.38 3.69 19.18
C GLU A 32 -6.87 3.63 18.81
N THR A 33 -7.68 4.53 19.37
CA THR A 33 -9.11 4.64 19.04
C THR A 33 -9.30 4.94 17.56
N TYR A 34 -8.52 5.88 17.02
CA TYR A 34 -8.56 6.18 15.58
C TYR A 34 -8.06 5.02 14.70
N LEU A 35 -7.11 4.19 15.17
CA LEU A 35 -6.75 2.96 14.48
C LEU A 35 -7.91 1.97 14.47
N GLN A 36 -8.63 1.82 15.58
CA GLN A 36 -9.81 0.96 15.63
C GLN A 36 -10.88 1.40 14.63
N GLU A 37 -11.15 2.72 14.54
CA GLU A 37 -12.03 3.28 13.51
C GLU A 37 -11.54 2.94 12.09
N GLN A 38 -10.22 3.00 11.86
CA GLN A 38 -9.63 2.55 10.59
C GLN A 38 -9.82 1.04 10.38
N CYS A 39 -9.76 0.19 11.39
CA CYS A 39 -9.96 -1.25 11.25
C CYS A 39 -11.41 -1.59 10.82
N GLU A 40 -12.37 -0.82 11.33
CA GLU A 40 -13.80 -0.94 10.97
C GLU A 40 -14.13 -0.36 9.59
N GLN A 41 -13.23 0.46 9.02
CA GLN A 41 -13.45 1.17 7.76
C GLN A 41 -12.44 0.78 6.66
N LYS A 42 -12.84 0.98 5.40
CA LYS A 42 -12.01 0.61 4.23
C LYS A 42 -11.01 1.71 3.82
N TYR A 43 -10.42 2.43 4.78
CA TYR A 43 -9.35 3.42 4.55
C TYR A 43 -8.15 3.19 5.48
N CYS A 44 -6.99 3.76 5.16
CA CYS A 44 -5.78 3.70 5.99
C CYS A 44 -5.16 5.10 6.07
N ASP A 45 -4.80 5.53 7.28
CA ASP A 45 -4.06 6.75 7.55
C ASP A 45 -2.64 6.40 7.99
N SER A 46 -1.78 6.19 6.99
CA SER A 46 -0.44 5.66 7.19
C SER A 46 0.43 6.63 8.00
N ASN A 47 0.18 7.95 7.90
CA ASN A 47 0.86 8.95 8.72
C ASN A 47 0.44 8.88 10.21
N ALA A 48 -0.86 8.75 10.50
CA ALA A 48 -1.33 8.56 11.87
C ALA A 48 -0.78 7.27 12.48
N ASN A 49 -0.81 6.17 11.73
CA ASN A 49 -0.35 4.86 12.18
C ASN A 49 1.16 4.86 12.48
N ARG A 50 1.98 5.50 11.64
CA ARG A 50 3.42 5.69 11.93
C ARG A 50 3.67 6.61 13.13
N THR A 51 2.81 7.62 13.35
CA THR A 51 2.89 8.48 14.54
C THR A 51 2.63 7.67 15.81
N LEU A 52 1.65 6.77 15.79
CA LEU A 52 1.37 5.85 16.90
C LEU A 52 2.55 4.90 17.16
N LEU A 53 3.11 4.28 16.11
CA LEU A 53 4.31 3.44 16.25
C LEU A 53 5.50 4.24 16.80
N LYS A 54 5.64 5.51 16.41
CA LYS A 54 6.69 6.39 16.93
C LYS A 54 6.50 6.66 18.42
N LEU A 55 5.26 6.87 18.88
CA LEU A 55 4.97 7.02 20.30
C LEU A 55 5.27 5.76 21.10
N TYR A 56 4.98 4.56 20.57
CA TYR A 56 5.40 3.29 21.18
C TYR A 56 6.92 3.14 21.21
N GLN A 57 7.63 3.55 20.16
CA GLN A 57 9.09 3.54 20.13
C GLN A 57 9.68 4.43 21.24
N LEU A 58 9.06 5.57 21.53
CA LEU A 58 9.47 6.50 22.58
C LEU A 58 9.02 6.04 23.99
N ASN A 59 7.96 5.24 24.08
CA ASN A 59 7.34 4.80 25.34
C ASN A 59 7.09 3.28 25.31
N PRO A 60 8.14 2.44 25.47
CA PRO A 60 8.02 0.99 25.32
C PRO A 60 7.01 0.33 26.26
N ASP A 61 6.82 0.87 27.47
CA ASP A 61 5.88 0.34 28.47
C ASP A 61 4.41 0.42 28.05
N ARG A 62 4.10 1.18 26.99
CA ARG A 62 2.74 1.35 26.46
C ARG A 62 2.47 0.51 25.21
N LEU A 63 3.47 -0.20 24.69
CA LEU A 63 3.34 -0.97 23.45
C LEU A 63 2.31 -2.09 23.63
N LYS A 64 1.44 -2.23 22.62
CA LYS A 64 0.46 -3.31 22.51
C LYS A 64 0.70 -4.05 21.20
N ASP A 65 0.96 -5.35 21.30
CA ASP A 65 1.30 -6.19 20.15
C ASP A 65 0.19 -6.19 19.08
N GLU A 66 -1.06 -6.31 19.49
CA GLU A 66 -2.26 -6.26 18.63
C GLU A 66 -2.38 -4.95 17.83
N VAL A 67 -2.07 -3.82 18.46
CA VAL A 67 -2.07 -2.51 17.78
C VAL A 67 -0.98 -2.47 16.72
N VAL A 68 0.20 -3.04 17.01
CA VAL A 68 1.32 -3.11 16.05
C VAL A 68 0.95 -4.00 14.86
N THR A 69 0.36 -5.17 15.09
CA THR A 69 -0.07 -6.08 14.02
C THR A 69 -1.17 -5.45 13.18
N ASN A 70 -2.17 -4.80 13.78
CA ASN A 70 -3.24 -4.10 13.07
C ASN A 70 -2.71 -2.97 12.18
N ILE A 71 -1.74 -2.18 12.65
CA ILE A 71 -1.07 -1.16 11.82
C ILE A 71 -0.38 -1.79 10.61
N LEU A 72 0.31 -2.91 10.80
CA LEU A 72 1.02 -3.59 9.72
C LEU A 72 0.04 -4.20 8.71
N VAL A 73 -1.04 -4.83 9.15
CA VAL A 73 -2.07 -5.37 8.25
C VAL A 73 -2.74 -4.24 7.46
N LYS A 74 -3.12 -3.13 8.11
CA LYS A 74 -3.65 -1.94 7.41
C LYS A 74 -2.66 -1.38 6.40
N SER A 75 -1.38 -1.30 6.76
CA SER A 75 -0.31 -0.83 5.86
C SER A 75 -0.11 -1.78 4.67
N MET A 76 -0.23 -3.09 4.89
CA MET A 76 -0.16 -4.13 3.85
C MET A 76 -1.28 -3.95 2.82
N THR A 77 -2.48 -3.49 3.21
CA THR A 77 -3.57 -3.23 2.25
C THR A 77 -3.26 -2.14 1.21
N GLN A 78 -2.21 -1.34 1.42
CA GLN A 78 -1.81 -0.25 0.51
C GLN A 78 -0.82 -0.71 -0.58
N PHE A 79 -0.47 -2.00 -0.64
CA PHE A 79 0.49 -2.54 -1.62
C PHE A 79 0.13 -2.17 -3.07
N PRO A 80 1.11 -1.96 -3.96
CA PRO A 80 2.51 -1.75 -3.65
C PRO A 80 2.69 -0.36 -3.00
N SER A 81 3.33 -0.31 -1.84
CA SER A 81 3.61 0.93 -1.13
C SER A 81 4.71 0.71 -0.11
N ALA A 82 5.51 1.76 0.16
CA ALA A 82 6.54 1.72 1.18
C ALA A 82 5.99 1.79 2.62
N GLN A 83 4.67 1.90 2.83
CA GLN A 83 4.11 2.09 4.17
C GLN A 83 4.35 0.89 5.09
N PHE A 84 4.24 -0.34 4.60
CA PHE A 84 4.54 -1.54 5.38
C PHE A 84 6.00 -1.56 5.90
N PRO A 85 7.03 -1.44 5.04
CA PRO A 85 8.41 -1.41 5.54
C PRO A 85 8.70 -0.19 6.42
N LEU A 86 8.10 0.98 6.14
CA LEU A 86 8.25 2.15 7.00
C LEU A 86 7.66 1.94 8.40
N ALA A 87 6.50 1.30 8.51
CA ALA A 87 5.91 0.92 9.78
C ALA A 87 6.79 -0.09 10.52
N LEU A 88 7.26 -1.12 9.83
CA LEU A 88 8.13 -2.16 10.40
C LEU A 88 9.40 -1.58 11.03
N HIS A 89 10.03 -0.59 10.40
CA HIS A 89 11.25 0.05 10.89
C HIS A 89 11.05 0.98 12.11
N LEU A 90 9.81 1.27 12.49
CA LEU A 90 9.51 2.04 13.70
C LEU A 90 9.35 1.15 14.95
N ILE A 91 9.19 -0.15 14.77
CA ILE A 91 9.06 -1.12 15.86
C ILE A 91 10.43 -1.30 16.54
N ASN A 92 10.46 -1.30 17.87
CA ASN A 92 11.71 -1.49 18.60
C ASN A 92 12.27 -2.91 18.34
N PRO A 93 13.56 -3.05 17.97
CA PRO A 93 14.17 -4.36 17.73
C PRO A 93 14.06 -5.34 18.90
N SER A 94 14.05 -4.86 20.16
CA SER A 94 13.88 -5.74 21.32
C SER A 94 12.49 -6.37 21.36
N ALA A 95 11.44 -5.57 21.13
CA ALA A 95 10.05 -6.04 21.06
C ALA A 95 9.83 -6.94 19.83
N ALA A 96 10.38 -6.55 18.68
CA ALA A 96 10.24 -7.32 17.43
C ALA A 96 10.86 -8.72 17.48
N ASN A 97 11.81 -8.97 18.39
CA ASN A 97 12.52 -10.24 18.53
C ASN A 97 12.04 -11.07 19.73
N SER A 98 10.96 -10.67 20.40
CA SER A 98 10.46 -11.33 21.61
C SER A 98 9.00 -11.76 21.47
N GLY A 99 8.67 -12.94 22.01
CA GLY A 99 7.30 -13.39 22.19
C GLY A 99 6.55 -13.68 20.88
N GLU A 100 5.22 -13.65 20.97
CA GLU A 100 4.28 -13.94 19.88
C GLU A 100 4.35 -12.88 18.77
N LEU A 101 4.73 -11.64 19.11
CA LEU A 101 4.92 -10.56 18.13
C LEU A 101 5.97 -10.94 17.07
N ASN A 102 7.05 -11.65 17.42
CA ASN A 102 8.07 -12.04 16.44
C ASN A 102 7.52 -12.96 15.35
N GLU A 103 6.68 -13.91 15.73
CA GLU A 103 6.04 -14.84 14.81
C GLU A 103 5.06 -14.10 13.89
N ALA A 104 4.21 -13.25 14.46
CA ALA A 104 3.30 -12.39 13.71
C ALA A 104 4.04 -11.51 12.69
N LEU A 105 5.12 -10.84 13.10
CA LEU A 105 5.93 -10.00 12.21
C LEU A 105 6.55 -10.80 11.06
N THR A 106 6.98 -12.04 11.31
CA THR A 106 7.56 -12.92 10.29
C THR A 106 6.52 -13.32 9.25
N LYS A 107 5.30 -13.66 9.69
CA LYS A 107 4.17 -13.98 8.80
C LYS A 107 3.74 -12.78 7.98
N LEU A 108 3.52 -11.63 8.63
CA LEU A 108 3.14 -10.39 7.95
C LEU A 108 4.18 -9.94 6.92
N ARG A 109 5.48 -10.08 7.20
CA ARG A 109 6.54 -9.82 6.21
C ARG A 109 6.45 -10.72 4.99
N THR A 110 6.16 -12.01 5.22
CA THR A 110 6.01 -12.99 4.14
C THR A 110 4.83 -12.64 3.25
N LEU A 111 3.66 -12.37 3.85
CA LEU A 111 2.46 -11.96 3.14
C LEU A 111 2.68 -10.66 2.34
N ASN A 112 3.28 -9.63 2.95
CA ASN A 112 3.57 -8.37 2.25
C ASN A 112 4.55 -8.58 1.09
N SER A 113 5.59 -9.42 1.26
CA SER A 113 6.54 -9.73 0.20
C SER A 113 5.87 -10.44 -0.99
N GLN A 114 4.90 -11.31 -0.74
CA GLN A 114 4.14 -11.99 -1.80
C GLN A 114 3.25 -10.99 -2.55
N LEU A 115 2.58 -10.08 -1.85
CA LEU A 115 1.76 -9.03 -2.46
C LEU A 115 2.58 -8.05 -3.30
N GLU A 116 3.71 -7.55 -2.77
CA GLU A 116 4.63 -6.66 -3.50
C GLU A 116 5.28 -7.37 -4.70
N GLY A 117 5.55 -8.68 -4.57
CA GLY A 117 6.08 -9.51 -5.65
C GLY A 117 5.04 -9.97 -6.68
N ALA A 118 3.77 -9.53 -6.56
CA ALA A 118 2.64 -9.98 -7.38
C ALA A 118 2.44 -11.52 -7.39
N GLN A 119 2.86 -12.20 -6.32
CA GLN A 119 2.70 -13.64 -6.10
C GLN A 119 1.35 -13.93 -5.43
N TYR A 120 0.27 -13.46 -6.05
CA TYR A 120 -1.07 -13.46 -5.43
C TYR A 120 -1.61 -14.86 -5.13
N ALA A 121 -1.31 -15.85 -5.98
CA ALA A 121 -1.69 -17.24 -5.73
C ALA A 121 -1.11 -17.74 -4.40
N GLN A 122 0.19 -17.52 -4.21
CA GLN A 122 0.91 -17.94 -3.01
C GLN A 122 0.46 -17.15 -1.77
N PHE A 123 0.10 -15.87 -1.95
CA PHE A 123 -0.47 -15.06 -0.88
C PHE A 123 -1.74 -15.69 -0.31
N TRP A 124 -2.71 -16.05 -1.16
CA TRP A 124 -3.96 -16.68 -0.71
C TRP A 124 -3.71 -18.05 -0.07
N GLU A 125 -2.83 -18.88 -0.64
CA GLU A 125 -2.45 -20.16 -0.04
C GLU A 125 -1.81 -20.00 1.35
N THR A 126 -0.98 -18.95 1.53
CA THR A 126 -0.32 -18.67 2.81
C THR A 126 -1.33 -18.13 3.83
N LEU A 127 -2.28 -17.30 3.39
CA LEU A 127 -3.32 -16.73 4.22
C LEU A 127 -4.30 -17.79 4.73
N ASP A 128 -4.75 -18.69 3.84
CA ASP A 128 -5.73 -19.73 4.14
C ASP A 128 -5.11 -20.95 4.86
N GLY A 129 -3.79 -21.14 4.72
CA GLY A 129 -3.08 -22.32 5.23
C GLY A 129 -2.59 -22.22 6.68
N ASP A 130 -2.78 -21.08 7.34
CA ASP A 130 -2.22 -20.80 8.67
C ASP A 130 -3.24 -20.08 9.57
N ASP A 131 -3.68 -20.75 10.66
CA ASP A 131 -4.67 -20.20 11.60
C ASP A 131 -4.22 -18.86 12.21
N LEU A 132 -2.91 -18.65 12.40
CA LEU A 132 -2.37 -17.39 12.89
C LEU A 132 -2.63 -16.24 11.91
N CYS A 133 -2.62 -16.51 10.60
CA CYS A 133 -2.93 -15.50 9.61
C CYS A 133 -4.40 -15.06 9.67
N ALA A 134 -5.32 -15.98 9.96
CA ALA A 134 -6.73 -15.67 10.16
C ALA A 134 -6.93 -14.75 11.39
N ASP A 135 -6.25 -15.04 12.50
CA ASP A 135 -6.29 -14.21 13.70
C ASP A 135 -5.74 -12.80 13.44
N LEU A 136 -4.63 -12.68 12.69
CA LEU A 136 -4.01 -11.40 12.39
C LEU A 136 -4.88 -10.46 11.56
N ILE A 137 -5.76 -10.99 10.71
CA ILE A 137 -6.63 -10.17 9.86
C ILE A 137 -8.04 -9.99 10.42
N ALA A 138 -8.38 -10.70 11.51
CA ALA A 138 -9.75 -10.78 12.03
C ALA A 138 -10.36 -9.42 12.37
N ASP A 139 -9.55 -8.50 12.88
CA ASP A 139 -9.99 -7.14 13.26
C ASP A 139 -10.21 -6.22 12.06
N ILE A 140 -9.71 -6.57 10.87
CA ILE A 140 -9.72 -5.69 9.71
C ILE A 140 -10.92 -6.00 8.81
N VAL A 141 -11.97 -5.19 8.94
CA VAL A 141 -13.22 -5.37 8.21
C VAL A 141 -13.01 -5.26 6.71
N GLY A 142 -13.33 -6.34 6.00
CA GLY A 142 -13.20 -6.40 4.54
C GLY A 142 -11.75 -6.41 4.05
N PHE A 143 -10.81 -6.93 4.86
CA PHE A 143 -9.40 -7.07 4.48
C PHE A 143 -9.23 -7.67 3.08
N GLU A 144 -9.80 -8.86 2.84
CA GLU A 144 -9.64 -9.54 1.56
C GLU A 144 -10.28 -8.76 0.40
N ASP A 145 -11.41 -8.09 0.63
CA ASP A 145 -12.03 -7.23 -0.39
C ASP A 145 -11.04 -6.15 -0.82
N VAL A 146 -10.43 -5.45 0.14
CA VAL A 146 -9.49 -4.36 -0.14
C VAL A 146 -8.29 -4.89 -0.93
N ILE A 147 -7.76 -6.06 -0.55
CA ILE A 147 -6.69 -6.73 -1.30
C ILE A 147 -7.14 -7.02 -2.74
N ARG A 148 -8.31 -7.65 -2.94
CA ARG A 148 -8.83 -8.00 -4.28
C ARG A 148 -9.06 -6.76 -5.15
N HIS A 149 -9.63 -5.68 -4.59
CA HIS A 149 -9.79 -4.41 -5.32
C HIS A 149 -8.44 -3.83 -5.74
N ARG A 150 -7.43 -3.93 -4.87
CA ARG A 150 -6.08 -3.45 -5.18
C ARG A 150 -5.39 -4.30 -6.25
N ILE A 151 -5.52 -5.63 -6.19
CA ILE A 151 -5.07 -6.54 -7.27
C ILE A 151 -5.73 -6.15 -8.59
N ALA A 152 -7.05 -5.95 -8.60
CA ALA A 152 -7.79 -5.55 -9.80
C ALA A 152 -7.31 -4.20 -10.35
N LEU A 153 -7.05 -3.22 -9.48
CA LEU A 153 -6.47 -1.94 -9.89
C LEU A 153 -5.11 -2.12 -10.58
N LEU A 154 -4.20 -2.91 -10.01
CA LEU A 154 -2.87 -3.16 -10.59
C LEU A 154 -2.97 -3.90 -11.92
N VAL A 155 -3.86 -4.88 -12.02
CA VAL A 155 -4.14 -5.58 -13.27
C VAL A 155 -4.69 -4.62 -14.32
N SER A 156 -5.59 -3.70 -13.93
CA SER A 156 -6.14 -2.72 -14.86
C SER A 156 -5.07 -1.81 -15.48
N GLN A 157 -3.99 -1.56 -14.75
CA GLN A 157 -2.87 -0.72 -15.18
C GLN A 157 -1.90 -1.49 -16.07
N ALA A 158 -1.71 -2.80 -15.83
CA ALA A 158 -0.72 -3.61 -16.51
C ALA A 158 -1.24 -4.36 -17.75
N PHE A 159 -2.55 -4.61 -17.85
CA PHE A 159 -3.14 -5.48 -18.87
C PHE A 159 -4.26 -4.77 -19.64
N ARG A 160 -4.46 -5.23 -20.89
CA ARG A 160 -5.65 -4.92 -21.71
C ARG A 160 -6.55 -6.13 -21.90
N GLU A 161 -5.94 -7.31 -21.96
CA GLU A 161 -6.62 -8.58 -22.10
C GLU A 161 -5.91 -9.61 -21.21
N ILE A 162 -6.68 -10.43 -20.51
CA ILE A 162 -6.16 -11.49 -19.64
C ILE A 162 -7.12 -12.67 -19.60
N LYS A 163 -6.60 -13.90 -19.50
CA LYS A 163 -7.45 -15.09 -19.34
C LYS A 163 -8.12 -15.10 -17.97
N LEU A 164 -9.41 -15.47 -17.94
CA LEU A 164 -10.17 -15.61 -16.69
C LEU A 164 -9.49 -16.54 -15.68
N SER A 165 -8.89 -17.63 -16.15
CA SER A 165 -8.18 -18.60 -15.30
C SER A 165 -7.05 -18.00 -14.47
N HIS A 166 -6.36 -16.96 -14.98
CA HIS A 166 -5.32 -16.29 -14.19
C HIS A 166 -5.93 -15.38 -13.12
N LEU A 167 -7.03 -14.70 -13.45
CA LEU A 167 -7.72 -13.83 -12.51
C LEU A 167 -8.38 -14.61 -11.36
N GLU A 168 -8.93 -15.78 -11.63
CA GLU A 168 -9.46 -16.68 -10.60
C GLU A 168 -8.41 -16.97 -9.52
N VAL A 169 -7.22 -17.36 -9.96
CA VAL A 169 -6.08 -17.67 -9.08
C VAL A 169 -5.56 -16.43 -8.37
N TRP A 170 -5.43 -15.30 -9.06
CA TRP A 170 -4.92 -14.06 -8.46
C TRP A 170 -5.89 -13.42 -7.47
N LEU A 171 -7.19 -13.56 -7.69
CA LEU A 171 -8.22 -13.06 -6.77
C LEU A 171 -8.50 -14.04 -5.62
N GLY A 172 -8.02 -15.29 -5.71
CA GLY A 172 -8.31 -16.33 -4.73
C GLY A 172 -9.81 -16.65 -4.68
N LEU A 173 -10.48 -16.67 -5.85
CA LEU A 173 -11.93 -16.86 -5.96
C LEU A 173 -12.27 -18.05 -6.84
N SER A 174 -13.41 -18.68 -6.57
CA SER A 174 -13.99 -19.67 -7.48
C SER A 174 -14.42 -19.02 -8.79
N SER A 175 -14.58 -19.80 -9.86
CA SER A 175 -14.91 -19.28 -11.19
C SER A 175 -16.19 -18.41 -11.22
N GLU A 176 -17.23 -18.80 -10.49
CA GLU A 176 -18.47 -18.01 -10.41
C GLU A 176 -18.26 -16.69 -9.64
N ALA A 177 -17.55 -16.74 -8.52
CA ALA A 177 -17.28 -15.56 -7.70
C ALA A 177 -16.34 -14.58 -8.41
N ALA A 178 -15.30 -15.10 -9.09
CA ALA A 178 -14.40 -14.30 -9.92
C ALA A 178 -15.15 -13.60 -11.05
N THR A 179 -16.05 -14.31 -11.74
CA THR A 179 -16.89 -13.73 -12.81
C THR A 179 -17.73 -12.56 -12.28
N LYS A 180 -18.44 -12.75 -11.15
CA LYS A 180 -19.23 -11.68 -10.51
C LYS A 180 -18.38 -10.49 -10.10
N PHE A 181 -17.21 -10.75 -9.49
CA PHE A 181 -16.30 -9.67 -9.11
C PHE A 181 -15.83 -8.87 -10.33
N ILE A 182 -15.45 -9.56 -11.41
CA ILE A 182 -14.96 -8.93 -12.64
C ILE A 182 -16.05 -8.07 -13.30
N THR A 183 -17.30 -8.56 -13.36
CA THR A 183 -18.40 -7.82 -13.99
C THR A 183 -18.94 -6.69 -13.12
N ASP A 184 -19.18 -6.97 -11.83
CA ASP A 184 -19.96 -6.09 -10.97
C ASP A 184 -19.09 -5.09 -10.21
N VAL A 185 -17.86 -5.49 -9.87
CA VAL A 185 -16.92 -4.67 -9.08
C VAL A 185 -15.89 -4.01 -9.98
N ALA A 186 -15.21 -4.80 -10.82
CA ALA A 186 -14.16 -4.28 -11.70
C ALA A 186 -14.72 -3.59 -12.96
N GLY A 187 -15.96 -3.91 -13.36
CA GLY A 187 -16.61 -3.35 -14.54
C GLY A 187 -15.96 -3.77 -15.85
N TRP A 188 -15.34 -4.95 -15.89
CA TRP A 188 -14.68 -5.50 -17.08
C TRP A 188 -15.62 -6.44 -17.84
N SER A 189 -15.34 -6.63 -19.13
CA SER A 189 -16.14 -7.52 -19.99
C SER A 189 -15.43 -8.85 -20.20
N ILE A 190 -16.18 -9.95 -20.19
CA ILE A 190 -15.67 -11.30 -20.42
C ILE A 190 -16.18 -11.78 -21.77
N ASP A 191 -15.26 -12.20 -22.63
CA ASP A 191 -15.59 -12.77 -23.93
C ASP A 191 -15.91 -14.26 -23.75
N ALA A 192 -17.16 -14.63 -24.04
CA ALA A 192 -17.69 -15.97 -23.79
C ALA A 192 -17.12 -17.04 -24.75
N ALA A 193 -16.46 -16.64 -25.84
CA ALA A 193 -15.91 -17.56 -26.83
C ALA A 193 -14.56 -18.16 -26.42
N ASP A 194 -13.72 -17.39 -25.73
CA ASP A 194 -12.33 -17.73 -25.42
C ASP A 194 -11.98 -17.61 -23.93
N GLY A 195 -12.90 -17.08 -23.10
CA GLY A 195 -12.66 -16.84 -21.68
C GLY A 195 -11.68 -15.70 -21.41
N THR A 196 -11.53 -14.78 -22.37
CA THR A 196 -10.65 -13.62 -22.24
C THR A 196 -11.41 -12.45 -21.62
N VAL A 197 -10.84 -11.87 -20.58
CA VAL A 197 -11.33 -10.68 -19.93
C VAL A 197 -10.70 -9.45 -20.57
N LYS A 198 -11.54 -8.55 -21.10
CA LYS A 198 -11.16 -7.29 -21.72
C LYS A 198 -11.25 -6.17 -20.70
N ILE A 199 -10.11 -5.54 -20.45
CA ILE A 199 -9.92 -4.46 -19.50
C ILE A 199 -10.05 -3.12 -20.25
N PRO A 200 -10.85 -2.17 -19.74
CA PRO A 200 -10.98 -0.85 -20.35
C PRO A 200 -9.64 -0.12 -20.48
N SER A 201 -9.50 0.62 -21.58
CA SER A 201 -8.33 1.48 -21.81
C SER A 201 -8.26 2.58 -20.77
N ASN A 202 -7.07 2.81 -20.21
CA ASN A 202 -6.79 3.86 -19.23
C ASN A 202 -5.38 4.42 -19.47
N PRO A 203 -5.04 5.58 -18.85
CA PRO A 203 -3.74 6.22 -19.07
C PRO A 203 -2.52 5.35 -18.73
N GLU A 204 -2.67 4.31 -17.93
CA GLU A 204 -1.57 3.44 -17.49
C GLU A 204 -1.40 2.21 -18.40
N ASN A 205 -2.49 1.64 -18.93
CA ASN A 205 -2.45 0.48 -19.82
C ASN A 205 -2.37 0.85 -21.33
N GLU A 206 -2.46 2.14 -21.66
CA GLU A 206 -2.26 2.65 -23.01
C GLU A 206 -0.77 2.71 -23.40
N ALA A 207 -0.49 2.35 -24.65
CA ALA A 207 0.86 2.33 -25.19
C ALA A 207 1.24 3.78 -25.51
N LYS A 208 2.00 4.40 -24.61
CA LYS A 208 2.51 5.74 -24.80
C LYS A 208 3.65 5.70 -25.83
N LYS A 209 3.46 6.35 -26.97
CA LYS A 209 4.58 6.64 -27.88
C LYS A 209 5.47 7.67 -27.21
N THR A 210 6.70 7.29 -26.89
CA THR A 210 7.73 8.24 -26.48
C THR A 210 8.33 8.87 -27.73
N GLU A 211 7.91 10.08 -28.07
CA GLU A 211 8.65 10.89 -29.02
C GLU A 211 9.94 11.37 -28.34
N ILE A 212 11.05 10.70 -28.62
CA ILE A 212 12.37 11.17 -28.19
C ILE A 212 12.75 12.34 -29.09
N ARG A 213 12.30 13.53 -28.70
CA ARG A 213 12.80 14.80 -29.23
C ARG A 213 13.52 15.50 -28.10
N GLU A 214 14.82 15.67 -28.25
CA GLU A 214 15.58 16.52 -27.34
C GLU A 214 15.19 17.98 -27.60
N ASP A 215 14.47 18.57 -26.63
CA ASP A 215 14.21 20.00 -26.63
C ASP A 215 15.37 20.71 -25.94
N VAL A 216 16.38 21.02 -26.75
CA VAL A 216 17.58 21.71 -26.27
C VAL A 216 17.33 23.22 -26.33
N SER A 217 16.95 23.79 -25.19
CA SER A 217 16.75 25.23 -25.05
C SER A 217 18.09 26.00 -24.99
N LEU A 218 18.08 27.26 -25.44
CA LEU A 218 19.25 28.12 -25.43
C LEU A 218 19.80 28.36 -24.00
N ASP A 219 18.92 28.33 -22.99
CA ASP A 219 19.28 28.42 -21.57
C ASP A 219 20.19 27.29 -21.10
N GLN A 220 20.06 26.08 -21.67
CA GLN A 220 20.94 24.95 -21.36
C GLN A 220 22.38 25.21 -21.84
N PHE A 221 22.57 26.07 -22.85
CA PHE A 221 23.88 26.50 -23.34
C PHE A 221 24.39 27.80 -22.71
N ALA A 222 23.58 28.49 -21.90
CA ALA A 222 23.91 29.83 -21.39
C ALA A 222 25.24 29.84 -20.62
N ARG A 223 25.57 28.78 -19.87
CA ARG A 223 26.86 28.66 -19.16
C ARG A 223 28.06 28.56 -20.10
N ILE A 224 27.91 27.85 -21.22
CA ILE A 224 28.97 27.68 -22.22
C ILE A 224 29.16 29.00 -22.97
N ILE A 225 28.07 29.61 -23.43
CA ILE A 225 28.08 30.91 -24.12
C ILE A 225 28.71 31.99 -23.24
N ARG A 226 28.32 32.05 -21.96
CA ARG A 226 28.87 33.01 -21.00
C ARG A 226 30.37 32.84 -20.81
N ARG A 227 30.83 31.60 -20.60
CA ARG A 227 32.25 31.30 -20.42
C ARG A 227 33.07 31.67 -21.65
N SER A 228 32.58 31.33 -22.85
CA SER A 228 33.23 31.71 -24.10
C SER A 228 33.30 33.24 -24.29
N TRP A 229 32.30 33.99 -23.84
CA TRP A 229 32.34 35.46 -23.88
C TRP A 229 33.34 36.03 -22.86
N GLU A 230 33.34 35.52 -21.63
CA GLU A 230 34.27 35.96 -20.58
C GLU A 230 35.74 35.69 -20.96
N ASP A 231 36.04 34.56 -21.62
CA ASP A 231 37.39 34.21 -22.09
C ASP A 231 37.88 35.18 -23.20
N VAL A 232 36.98 35.66 -24.07
CA VAL A 232 37.31 36.61 -25.15
C VAL A 232 37.47 38.04 -24.64
N VAL A 233 36.67 38.44 -23.64
CA VAL A 233 36.75 39.80 -23.06
C VAL A 233 37.97 39.95 -22.13
N SER A 234 38.48 38.85 -21.60
CA SER A 234 39.65 38.83 -20.70
C SER A 234 41.00 38.71 -21.43
N ALA A 235 40.98 38.59 -22.76
CA ALA A 235 42.15 38.48 -23.64
C ALA A 235 42.42 39.80 -24.39
#